data_AF-A0A378YXH4-F1
#
_entry.id   AF-A0A378YXH4-F1
#
_cell.length_a   1.000
_cell.length_b   1.000
_cell.length_c   1.000
_cell.angle_alpha   90.00
_cell.angle_beta   90.00
_cell.angle_gamma   90.00
#
_symmetry.space_group_name_H-M   'P 1'
#
loop_
_entity.id
_entity.type
_entity.pdbx_description
1 polymer ?
#
loop_
_entity_poly.entity_id
_entity_poly.type
_entity_poly.pdbx_seq_one_letter_code
_entity_poly.pdbx_strand_id
1 'polypeptide(L)'
;MADLCTPTFADLAARMGFSCDETGGLIEFRNPAALENWTLPVLELLIVLGSALALVYAVVRLRRHGDPTNLVLWFGATAYLFIIEPPLYFPSAFGIAEHVDTMFAHNLFTVEFLWGRLPLYIIAIYPLMATLAYETVRMLGVFRRYGVFLGAACVGFVHHAYYELFDQIGPQLRWWEWAVDNPINQPMFDSVPLPSVVVFAALWPMSLALCVHYFVGRHVDSGKHFSGPQLVWRTVVIGLLASVGTFVLPLPATIFGMGSDTVRGFLYAAELFVLSVVAVVLLARQWSTLRNGTATPPGYRNRFVQSYAVIYLAVMALLWITALPDFLAAEDGVTANGDPIGNLWYTIACFVIAIAAAVAIFTVPQGDSRDDRPEEAEPIATEAS
;
A
#
# COMPACT_ATOMS: atom_id res chain seq x y z
N MET A 1 15.50 8.95 28.85
CA MET A 1 14.07 8.79 28.45
C MET A 1 13.48 10.10 27.96
N ALA A 2 13.87 11.25 28.51
CA ALA A 2 13.50 12.59 28.00
C ALA A 2 13.85 12.83 26.51
N ASP A 3 14.91 12.23 25.97
CA ASP A 3 15.33 12.47 24.59
C ASP A 3 14.39 11.84 23.52
N LEU A 4 13.52 10.91 23.91
CA LEU A 4 12.58 10.24 23.00
C LEU A 4 11.16 10.82 23.05
N CYS A 5 10.83 11.68 24.01
CA CYS A 5 9.57 12.41 24.00
C CYS A 5 9.81 13.87 23.66
N THR A 6 9.90 14.16 22.37
CA THR A 6 9.96 15.53 21.87
C THR A 6 8.66 16.27 22.18
N PRO A 7 8.68 17.61 22.31
CA PRO A 7 7.45 18.38 22.59
C PRO A 7 6.31 18.10 21.60
N THR A 8 6.63 17.98 20.31
CA THR A 8 5.66 17.67 19.25
C THR A 8 5.08 16.27 19.43
N PHE A 9 5.88 15.27 19.76
CA PHE A 9 5.39 13.92 20.02
C PHE A 9 4.53 13.85 21.30
N ALA A 10 4.91 14.61 22.34
CA ALA A 10 4.14 14.71 23.57
C ALA A 10 2.72 15.27 23.32
N ASP A 11 2.61 16.33 22.51
CA ASP A 11 1.33 16.94 22.15
C ASP A 11 0.44 15.97 21.34
N LEU A 12 1.00 15.33 20.31
CA LEU A 12 0.28 14.33 19.52
C LEU A 12 -0.17 13.13 20.36
N ALA A 13 0.69 12.61 21.24
CA ALA A 13 0.34 11.51 22.13
C ALA A 13 -0.81 11.86 23.07
N ALA A 14 -0.76 13.06 23.66
CA ALA A 14 -1.78 13.54 24.59
C ALA A 14 -3.17 13.64 23.94
N ARG A 15 -3.24 14.12 22.70
CA ARG A 15 -4.50 14.21 21.92
C ARG A 15 -5.07 12.83 21.56
N MET A 16 -4.20 11.85 21.33
CA MET A 16 -4.61 10.47 21.07
C MET A 16 -4.94 9.65 22.33
N GLY A 17 -4.74 10.22 23.53
CA GLY A 17 -5.14 9.61 24.80
C GLY A 17 -4.04 8.86 25.56
N PHE A 18 -2.76 9.06 25.22
CA PHE A 18 -1.65 8.40 25.92
C PHE A 18 -0.48 9.34 26.25
N SER A 19 0.41 8.90 27.14
CA SER A 19 1.63 9.62 27.49
C SER A 19 2.87 8.89 26.98
N CYS A 20 3.69 9.62 26.22
CA CYS A 20 5.00 9.18 25.76
C CYS A 20 5.98 8.83 26.91
N ASP A 21 5.77 9.36 28.12
CA ASP A 21 6.63 9.11 29.28
C ASP A 21 6.43 7.68 29.84
N GLU A 22 5.23 7.13 29.61
CA GLU A 22 4.82 5.81 30.10
C GLU A 22 4.87 4.73 29.01
N THR A 23 5.07 5.14 27.75
CA THR A 23 5.22 4.22 26.62
C THR A 23 6.69 3.87 26.45
N GLY A 24 7.06 2.58 26.55
CA GLY A 24 8.46 2.22 26.70
C GLY A 24 8.86 0.82 26.26
N GLY A 25 9.93 0.76 25.48
CA GLY A 25 10.64 -0.47 25.17
C GLY A 25 10.72 -0.75 23.68
N LEU A 26 11.53 -1.74 23.32
CA LEU A 26 11.69 -2.14 21.92
C LEU A 26 10.45 -2.86 21.38
N ILE A 27 9.73 -3.57 22.26
CA ILE A 27 8.51 -4.32 21.97
C ILE A 27 7.58 -4.22 23.18
N GLU A 28 6.31 -3.89 22.96
CA GLU A 28 5.26 -3.87 23.98
C GLU A 28 4.02 -4.66 23.52
N PHE A 29 3.30 -5.21 24.49
CA PHE A 29 2.05 -5.91 24.27
C PHE A 29 0.94 -5.32 25.12
N ARG A 30 -0.20 -5.01 24.51
CA ARG A 30 -1.39 -4.45 25.16
C ARG A 30 -2.56 -5.41 25.04
N ASN A 31 -3.55 -5.25 25.91
CA ASN A 31 -4.79 -6.01 25.80
C ASN A 31 -5.66 -5.36 24.71
N PRO A 32 -6.08 -6.07 23.63
CA PRO A 32 -6.91 -5.50 22.58
C PRO A 32 -8.26 -4.97 23.08
N ALA A 33 -8.75 -5.47 24.22
CA ALA A 33 -10.00 -5.00 24.83
C ALA A 33 -9.84 -3.71 25.67
N ALA A 34 -8.61 -3.22 25.85
CA ALA A 34 -8.29 -2.03 26.63
C ALA A 34 -7.63 -0.93 25.77
N LEU A 35 -7.73 -1.03 24.44
CA LEU A 35 -7.27 0.02 23.53
C LEU A 35 -8.25 1.21 23.56
N GLU A 36 -7.77 2.38 23.14
CA GLU A 36 -8.49 3.66 23.23
C GLU A 36 -9.90 3.62 22.63
N ASN A 37 -10.09 2.87 21.54
CA ASN A 37 -11.39 2.62 20.96
C ASN A 37 -11.47 1.27 20.26
N TRP A 38 -12.69 0.82 19.97
CA TRP A 38 -12.97 -0.51 19.40
C TRP A 38 -12.49 -0.68 17.96
N THR A 39 -12.19 0.40 17.23
CA THR A 39 -11.76 0.32 15.83
C THR A 39 -10.28 -0.07 15.70
N LEU A 40 -9.45 0.25 16.71
CA LEU A 40 -8.03 -0.12 16.75
C LEU A 40 -7.81 -1.65 16.63
N PRO A 41 -8.41 -2.52 17.47
CA PRO A 41 -8.21 -3.95 17.34
C PRO A 41 -8.85 -4.52 16.05
N VAL A 42 -9.91 -3.90 15.52
CA VAL A 42 -10.54 -4.31 14.25
C VAL A 42 -9.60 -4.05 13.08
N LEU A 43 -9.02 -2.84 13.02
CA LEU A 43 -8.04 -2.46 12.01
C LEU A 43 -6.80 -3.35 12.10
N GLU A 44 -6.22 -3.51 13.29
CA GLU A 44 -5.02 -4.32 13.48
C GLU A 44 -5.25 -5.77 13.05
N LEU A 45 -6.38 -6.37 13.44
CA LEU A 45 -6.73 -7.71 13.01
C LEU A 45 -6.86 -7.80 11.48
N LEU A 46 -7.57 -6.86 10.84
CA LEU A 46 -7.75 -6.83 9.39
C LEU A 46 -6.40 -6.71 8.66
N ILE A 47 -5.47 -5.90 9.15
CA ILE A 47 -4.22 -5.66 8.45
C ILE A 47 -3.21 -6.77 8.72
N VAL A 48 -3.03 -7.16 9.98
CA VAL A 48 -2.05 -8.18 10.39
C VAL A 48 -2.43 -9.56 9.84
N LEU A 49 -3.72 -9.95 9.93
CA LEU A 49 -4.19 -11.21 9.35
C LEU A 49 -3.99 -11.23 7.84
N GLY A 50 -4.32 -10.13 7.16
CA GLY A 50 -4.18 -10.01 5.71
C GLY A 50 -2.74 -10.15 5.26
N SER A 51 -1.81 -9.47 5.94
CA SER A 51 -0.38 -9.56 5.66
C SER A 51 0.18 -10.96 5.91
N ALA A 52 -0.23 -11.61 7.01
CA ALA A 52 0.17 -12.99 7.30
C ALA A 52 -0.35 -13.96 6.23
N LEU A 53 -1.61 -13.82 5.81
CA LEU A 53 -2.19 -14.62 4.74
C LEU A 53 -1.53 -14.34 3.37
N ALA A 54 -1.14 -13.08 3.10
CA ALA A 54 -0.38 -12.71 1.91
C ALA A 54 0.99 -13.38 1.89
N LEU A 55 1.68 -13.46 3.04
CA LEU A 55 2.95 -14.18 3.18
C LEU A 55 2.77 -15.69 2.98
N VAL A 56 1.75 -16.29 3.61
CA VAL A 56 1.41 -17.71 3.40
C VAL A 56 1.15 -17.98 1.92
N TYR A 57 0.37 -17.13 1.26
CA TYR A 57 0.12 -17.20 -0.16
C TYR A 57 1.42 -17.10 -0.98
N ALA A 58 2.31 -16.15 -0.66
CA ALA A 58 3.59 -15.99 -1.35
C ALA A 58 4.49 -17.24 -1.22
N VAL A 59 4.56 -17.84 -0.03
CA VAL A 59 5.30 -19.07 0.23
C VAL A 59 4.70 -20.25 -0.54
N VAL A 60 3.36 -20.40 -0.52
CA VAL A 60 2.66 -21.46 -1.26
C VAL A 60 2.88 -21.30 -2.76
N ARG A 61 2.82 -20.06 -3.28
CA ARG A 61 3.05 -19.77 -4.69
C ARG A 61 4.45 -20.15 -5.12
N LEU A 62 5.47 -19.79 -4.34
CA LEU A 62 6.85 -20.20 -4.59
C LEU A 62 6.97 -21.73 -4.63
N ARG A 63 6.40 -22.42 -3.65
CA ARG A 63 6.52 -23.89 -3.54
C ARG A 63 5.77 -24.66 -4.63
N ARG A 64 4.60 -24.16 -5.06
CA ARG A 64 3.74 -24.88 -6.02
C ARG A 64 3.98 -24.50 -7.48
N HIS A 65 4.39 -23.26 -7.72
CA HIS A 65 4.51 -22.70 -9.08
C HIS A 65 5.92 -22.20 -9.40
N GLY A 66 6.88 -22.32 -8.47
CA GLY A 66 8.24 -21.82 -8.66
C GLY A 66 8.32 -20.30 -8.83
N ASP A 67 7.29 -19.55 -8.43
CA ASP A 67 7.18 -18.11 -8.63
C ASP A 67 7.44 -17.34 -7.32
N PRO A 68 8.64 -16.75 -7.15
CA PRO A 68 9.02 -15.99 -5.95
C PRO A 68 8.50 -14.55 -5.93
N THR A 69 7.75 -14.09 -6.94
CA THR A 69 7.45 -12.67 -7.14
C THR A 69 6.74 -12.05 -5.92
N ASN A 70 5.74 -12.72 -5.34
CA ASN A 70 5.04 -12.21 -4.15
C ASN A 70 5.88 -12.27 -2.89
N LEU A 71 6.83 -13.20 -2.81
CA LEU A 71 7.73 -13.27 -1.67
C LEU A 71 8.66 -12.06 -1.67
N VAL A 72 9.21 -11.74 -2.85
CA VAL A 72 10.05 -10.56 -3.06
C VAL A 72 9.26 -9.27 -2.91
N LEU A 73 7.99 -9.24 -3.34
CA LEU A 73 7.08 -8.10 -3.12
C LEU A 73 6.87 -7.85 -1.61
N TRP A 74 6.54 -8.90 -0.85
CA TRP A 74 6.25 -8.82 0.58
C TRP A 74 7.48 -8.34 1.36
N PHE A 75 8.63 -8.99 1.17
CA PHE A 75 9.86 -8.58 1.85
C PHE A 75 10.45 -7.27 1.30
N GLY A 76 10.23 -6.94 0.02
CA GLY A 76 10.64 -5.68 -0.57
C GLY A 76 9.87 -4.49 0.01
N ALA A 77 8.55 -4.64 0.20
CA ALA A 77 7.73 -3.64 0.90
C ALA A 77 8.16 -3.48 2.36
N THR A 78 8.48 -4.59 3.03
CA THR A 78 8.99 -4.57 4.41
C THR A 78 10.38 -3.92 4.50
N ALA A 79 11.26 -4.18 3.53
CA ALA A 79 12.57 -3.53 3.47
C ALA A 79 12.45 -2.03 3.23
N TYR A 80 11.55 -1.60 2.34
CA TYR A 80 11.21 -0.20 2.12
C TYR A 80 10.80 0.50 3.42
N LEU A 81 9.86 -0.11 4.17
CA LEU A 81 9.40 0.40 5.46
C LEU A 81 10.58 0.63 6.42
N PHE A 82 11.44 -0.36 6.61
CA PHE A 82 12.58 -0.23 7.53
C PHE A 82 13.66 0.74 7.07
N ILE A 83 13.65 1.16 5.79
CA ILE A 83 14.53 2.23 5.29
C ILE A 83 13.93 3.60 5.59
N ILE A 84 12.61 3.76 5.46
CA ILE A 84 11.95 5.07 5.52
C ILE A 84 11.42 5.41 6.93
N GLU A 85 10.79 4.49 7.64
CA GLU A 85 10.12 4.78 8.91
C GLU A 85 11.07 5.15 10.06
N PRO A 86 12.21 4.46 10.31
CA PRO A 86 13.05 4.81 11.46
C PRO A 86 13.57 6.26 11.43
N PRO A 87 14.00 6.82 10.28
CA PRO A 87 14.29 8.25 10.17
C PRO A 87 13.10 9.17 10.51
N LEU A 88 11.88 8.79 10.14
CA LEU A 88 10.67 9.58 10.40
C LEU A 88 10.28 9.57 11.88
N TYR A 89 10.50 8.45 12.57
CA TYR A 89 10.18 8.32 13.99
C TYR A 89 11.26 8.86 14.92
N PHE A 90 12.53 8.84 14.50
CA PHE A 90 13.66 9.25 15.34
C PHE A 90 14.56 10.27 14.64
N PRO A 91 14.04 11.42 14.17
CA PRO A 91 14.84 12.37 13.39
C PRO A 91 16.10 12.85 14.12
N SER A 92 16.07 12.96 15.45
CA SER A 92 17.23 13.28 16.28
C SER A 92 18.31 12.21 16.24
N ALA A 93 17.95 10.93 16.28
CA ALA A 93 18.90 9.81 16.20
C ALA A 93 19.59 9.72 14.84
N PHE A 94 18.94 10.21 13.78
CA PHE A 94 19.49 10.26 12.42
C PHE A 94 20.16 11.60 12.07
N GLY A 95 20.27 12.53 13.03
CA GLY A 95 20.91 13.83 12.82
C GLY A 95 20.15 14.76 11.87
N ILE A 96 18.86 14.52 11.67
CA ILE A 96 17.99 15.31 10.79
C ILE A 96 16.98 16.18 11.56
N ALA A 97 17.05 16.22 12.89
CA ALA A 97 16.13 16.97 13.75
C ALA A 97 16.09 18.49 13.46
N GLU A 98 17.16 19.08 12.94
CA GLU A 98 17.17 20.49 12.52
C GLU A 98 16.34 20.74 11.25
N HIS A 99 16.00 19.68 10.50
CA HIS A 99 15.32 19.75 9.21
C HIS A 99 13.98 19.01 9.19
N VAL A 100 13.78 18.05 10.09
CA VAL A 100 12.61 17.16 10.18
C VAL A 100 12.24 16.98 11.64
N ASP A 101 11.10 17.53 12.06
CA ASP A 101 10.48 17.17 13.34
C ASP A 101 9.52 15.97 13.14
N THR A 102 8.98 15.44 14.24
CA THR A 102 7.98 14.38 14.27
C THR A 102 6.86 14.68 13.28
N MET A 103 6.71 13.84 12.25
CA MET A 103 5.72 14.07 11.17
C MET A 103 4.32 13.61 11.55
N PHE A 104 4.22 12.57 12.36
CA PHE A 104 2.97 11.99 12.84
C PHE A 104 3.27 11.09 14.03
N ALA A 105 2.22 10.68 14.72
CA ALA A 105 2.27 9.67 15.75
C ALA A 105 1.10 8.71 15.59
N HIS A 106 1.35 7.42 15.75
CA HIS A 106 0.29 6.42 15.82
C HIS A 106 -0.27 6.33 17.23
N ASN A 107 -1.54 5.95 17.33
CA ASN A 107 -2.08 5.50 18.61
C ASN A 107 -1.50 4.11 18.96
N LEU A 108 -1.73 3.66 20.18
CA LEU A 108 -1.17 2.42 20.70
C LEU A 108 -2.08 1.23 20.38
N PHE A 109 -1.55 0.26 19.65
CA PHE A 109 -2.22 -0.99 19.29
C PHE A 109 -1.78 -2.15 20.19
N THR A 110 -2.22 -3.37 19.87
CA THR A 110 -1.92 -4.57 20.66
C THR A 110 -0.43 -4.88 20.66
N VAL A 111 0.23 -4.74 19.52
CA VAL A 111 1.66 -5.02 19.38
C VAL A 111 2.38 -3.79 18.86
N GLU A 112 3.23 -3.23 19.70
CA GLU A 112 3.99 -2.01 19.42
C GLU A 112 5.49 -2.29 19.38
N PHE A 113 6.18 -1.58 18.50
CA PHE A 113 7.64 -1.56 18.41
C PHE A 113 8.17 -0.14 18.60
N LEU A 114 9.47 -0.03 18.86
CA LEU A 114 10.20 1.24 18.85
C LEU A 114 9.58 2.30 19.79
N TRP A 115 9.37 1.94 21.06
CA TRP A 115 8.82 2.84 22.09
C TRP A 115 7.44 3.41 21.73
N GLY A 116 6.55 2.55 21.21
CA GLY A 116 5.17 2.94 20.86
C GLY A 116 5.05 3.80 19.60
N ARG A 117 6.03 3.70 18.68
CA ARG A 117 6.06 4.51 17.45
C ARG A 117 5.79 3.70 16.20
N LEU A 118 6.07 2.40 16.22
CA LEU A 118 5.87 1.51 15.08
C LEU A 118 4.92 0.36 15.47
N PRO A 119 3.60 0.55 15.32
CA PRO A 119 2.63 -0.52 15.50
C PRO A 119 2.83 -1.67 14.52
N LEU A 120 2.53 -2.91 14.93
CA LEU A 120 2.63 -4.08 14.05
C LEU A 120 1.74 -3.96 12.80
N TYR A 121 0.57 -3.33 12.92
CA TYR A 121 -0.30 -3.14 11.77
C TYR A 121 0.34 -2.25 10.69
N ILE A 122 1.19 -1.28 11.06
CA ILE A 122 1.95 -0.47 10.11
C ILE A 122 3.01 -1.31 9.40
N ILE A 123 3.71 -2.19 10.11
CA ILE A 123 4.62 -3.14 9.45
C ILE A 123 3.83 -4.02 8.46
N ALA A 124 2.62 -4.42 8.81
CA ALA A 124 1.79 -5.32 8.03
C ALA A 124 1.05 -4.65 6.85
N ILE A 125 0.71 -3.36 6.92
CA ILE A 125 -0.10 -2.69 5.88
C ILE A 125 0.67 -2.58 4.57
N TYR A 126 1.97 -2.28 4.62
CA TYR A 126 2.84 -2.15 3.46
C TYR A 126 2.81 -3.39 2.56
N PRO A 127 3.19 -4.60 3.04
CA PRO A 127 3.15 -5.78 2.20
C PRO A 127 1.73 -6.24 1.83
N LEU A 128 0.72 -6.00 2.68
CA LEU A 128 -0.67 -6.32 2.36
C LEU A 128 -1.17 -5.49 1.17
N MET A 129 -1.11 -4.16 1.27
CA MET A 129 -1.61 -3.26 0.23
C MET A 129 -0.83 -3.42 -1.07
N ALA A 130 0.49 -3.54 -0.99
CA ALA A 130 1.32 -3.85 -2.15
C ALA A 130 0.88 -5.16 -2.83
N THR A 131 0.57 -6.20 -2.05
CA THR A 131 0.09 -7.48 -2.58
C THR A 131 -1.29 -7.33 -3.24
N LEU A 132 -2.26 -6.70 -2.58
CA LEU A 132 -3.60 -6.51 -3.14
C LEU A 132 -3.55 -5.76 -4.47
N ALA A 133 -2.80 -4.67 -4.53
CA ALA A 133 -2.67 -3.85 -5.73
C ALA A 133 -1.91 -4.57 -6.85
N TYR A 134 -0.73 -5.14 -6.55
CA TYR A 134 0.11 -5.82 -7.52
C TYR A 134 -0.62 -6.98 -8.18
N GLU A 135 -1.28 -7.81 -7.37
CA GLU A 135 -1.97 -9.00 -7.85
C GLU A 135 -3.25 -8.67 -8.59
N THR A 136 -3.95 -7.60 -8.22
CA THR A 136 -5.09 -7.08 -9.00
C THR A 136 -4.66 -6.75 -10.42
N VAL A 137 -3.59 -5.98 -10.58
CA VAL A 137 -3.05 -5.60 -11.89
C VAL A 137 -2.48 -6.81 -12.64
N ARG A 138 -1.83 -7.74 -11.93
CA ARG A 138 -1.28 -8.97 -12.52
C ARG A 138 -2.39 -9.90 -13.03
N MET A 139 -3.49 -10.06 -12.31
CA MET A 139 -4.65 -10.86 -12.73
C MET A 139 -5.34 -10.29 -13.98
N LEU A 140 -5.27 -8.97 -14.18
CA LEU A 140 -5.74 -8.33 -15.40
C LEU A 140 -4.74 -8.45 -16.57
N GLY A 141 -3.54 -8.98 -16.34
CA GLY A 141 -2.54 -9.19 -17.39
C GLY A 141 -1.90 -7.90 -17.92
N VAL A 142 -2.03 -6.79 -17.19
CA VAL A 142 -1.53 -5.47 -17.62
C VAL A 142 -0.03 -5.49 -17.87
N PHE A 143 0.74 -6.13 -16.99
CA PHE A 143 2.20 -6.27 -17.15
C PHE A 143 2.60 -6.94 -18.47
N ARG A 144 1.86 -7.99 -18.88
CA ARG A 144 2.14 -8.72 -20.13
C ARG A 144 1.77 -7.90 -21.36
N ARG A 145 0.69 -7.12 -21.31
CA ARG A 145 0.21 -6.37 -22.47
C ARG A 145 0.89 -5.02 -22.65
N TYR A 146 1.07 -4.27 -21.56
CA TYR A 146 1.54 -2.88 -21.59
C TYR A 146 2.96 -2.72 -21.03
N GLY A 147 3.58 -3.81 -20.57
CA GLY A 147 4.93 -3.82 -20.05
C GLY A 147 5.05 -3.36 -18.61
N VAL A 148 6.29 -3.36 -18.13
CA VAL A 148 6.61 -3.20 -16.71
C VAL A 148 6.24 -1.82 -16.17
N PHE A 149 6.58 -0.76 -16.91
CA PHE A 149 6.38 0.62 -16.45
C PHE A 149 4.90 0.97 -16.31
N LEU A 150 4.10 0.68 -17.34
CA LEU A 150 2.67 0.95 -17.31
C LEU A 150 1.91 0.02 -16.35
N GLY A 151 2.37 -1.23 -16.20
CA GLY A 151 1.88 -2.11 -15.15
C GLY A 151 2.14 -1.55 -13.75
N ALA A 152 3.34 -1.05 -13.49
CA ALA A 152 3.70 -0.43 -12.21
C ALA A 152 2.86 0.83 -11.92
N ALA A 153 2.63 1.68 -12.92
CA ALA A 153 1.74 2.83 -12.81
C ALA A 153 0.31 2.42 -12.41
N CYS A 154 -0.22 1.35 -13.01
CA CYS A 154 -1.51 0.79 -12.62
C CYS A 154 -1.49 0.24 -11.17
N VAL A 155 -0.37 -0.33 -10.71
CA VAL A 155 -0.25 -0.78 -9.32
C VAL A 155 -0.29 0.39 -8.35
N GLY A 156 0.43 1.48 -8.64
CA GLY A 156 0.37 2.70 -7.85
C GLY A 156 -1.06 3.24 -7.73
N PHE A 157 -1.78 3.32 -8.84
CA PHE A 157 -3.17 3.76 -8.86
C PHE A 157 -4.13 2.85 -8.09
N VAL A 158 -4.01 1.52 -8.23
CA VAL A 158 -4.86 0.58 -7.49
C VAL A 158 -4.53 0.61 -6.00
N HIS A 159 -3.24 0.65 -5.63
CA HIS A 159 -2.81 0.78 -4.25
C HIS A 159 -3.40 2.03 -3.61
N HIS A 160 -3.27 3.17 -4.30
CA HIS A 160 -3.81 4.45 -3.89
C HIS A 160 -5.29 4.35 -3.53
N ALA A 161 -6.12 3.77 -4.42
CA ALA A 161 -7.55 3.64 -4.16
C ALA A 161 -7.90 2.76 -2.95
N TYR A 162 -7.11 1.75 -2.62
CA TYR A 162 -7.31 0.95 -1.39
C TYR A 162 -6.78 1.66 -0.14
N TYR A 163 -5.63 2.33 -0.26
CA TYR A 163 -4.93 2.97 0.85
C TYR A 163 -5.68 4.20 1.36
N GLU A 164 -6.20 5.04 0.47
CA GLU A 164 -6.90 6.28 0.86
C GLU A 164 -8.19 6.03 1.65
N LEU A 165 -8.81 4.84 1.54
CA LEU A 165 -9.96 4.48 2.39
C LEU A 165 -9.58 4.42 3.87
N PHE A 166 -8.35 4.00 4.13
CA PHE A 166 -7.75 3.91 5.45
C PHE A 166 -7.17 5.27 5.85
N ASP A 167 -6.42 5.94 4.96
CA ASP A 167 -5.69 7.17 5.31
C ASP A 167 -6.65 8.33 5.65
N GLN A 168 -7.77 8.44 4.92
CA GLN A 168 -8.74 9.53 5.07
C GLN A 168 -9.64 9.41 6.32
N ILE A 169 -9.76 8.22 6.92
CA ILE A 169 -10.57 8.01 8.14
C ILE A 169 -9.71 7.87 9.40
N GLY A 170 -8.43 7.54 9.26
CA GLY A 170 -7.54 7.28 10.39
C GLY A 170 -7.44 8.41 11.41
N PRO A 171 -7.28 9.68 11.00
CA PRO A 171 -7.27 10.80 11.94
C PRO A 171 -8.58 10.92 12.73
N GLN A 172 -9.73 10.75 12.07
CA GLN A 172 -11.05 10.81 12.73
C GLN A 172 -11.24 9.69 13.76
N LEU A 173 -10.69 8.49 13.49
CA LEU A 173 -10.78 7.33 14.39
C LEU A 173 -9.60 7.20 15.37
N ARG A 174 -8.73 8.23 15.43
CA ARG A 174 -7.52 8.25 16.27
C ARG A 174 -6.61 7.05 16.05
N TRP A 175 -6.43 6.62 14.80
CA TRP A 175 -5.44 5.60 14.46
C TRP A 175 -4.03 6.19 14.42
N TRP A 176 -3.94 7.44 13.98
CA TRP A 176 -2.77 8.31 14.07
C TRP A 176 -3.20 9.77 13.95
N GLU A 177 -2.28 10.67 14.27
CA GLU A 177 -2.43 12.11 14.09
C GLU A 177 -1.23 12.68 13.34
N TRP A 178 -1.51 13.56 12.37
CA TRP A 178 -0.49 14.26 11.60
C TRP A 178 -0.04 15.53 12.33
N ALA A 179 1.26 15.81 12.32
CA ALA A 179 1.78 17.10 12.77
C ALA A 179 1.45 18.16 11.71
N VAL A 180 0.32 18.85 11.86
CA VAL A 180 -0.20 19.79 10.85
C VAL A 180 0.74 20.97 10.60
N ASP A 181 1.54 21.38 11.57
CA ASP A 181 2.50 22.49 11.41
C ASP A 181 3.84 22.06 10.78
N ASN A 182 4.04 20.76 10.54
CA ASN A 182 5.26 20.25 9.94
C ASN A 182 5.31 20.61 8.43
N PRO A 183 6.35 21.32 7.96
CA PRO A 183 6.45 21.73 6.55
C PRO A 183 6.39 20.58 5.54
N ILE A 184 6.83 19.38 5.93
CA ILE A 184 6.80 18.19 5.06
C ILE A 184 5.37 17.69 4.84
N ASN A 185 4.48 17.90 5.81
CA ASN A 185 3.08 17.52 5.70
C ASN A 185 2.26 18.51 4.86
N GLN A 186 2.81 19.69 4.57
CA GLN A 186 2.11 20.71 3.82
C GLN A 186 2.24 20.51 2.29
N PRO A 187 1.20 20.84 1.50
CA PRO A 187 -0.13 21.26 1.95
C PRO A 187 -0.97 20.09 2.47
N MET A 188 -1.84 20.38 3.43
CA MET A 188 -2.89 19.45 3.86
C MET A 188 -4.02 19.35 2.83
N PHE A 189 -4.62 18.16 2.74
CA PHE A 189 -5.85 17.85 2.01
C PHE A 189 -6.88 17.37 3.02
N ASP A 190 -7.65 18.33 3.55
CA ASP A 190 -8.41 18.18 4.80
C ASP A 190 -7.48 17.71 5.93
N SER A 191 -7.76 16.59 6.61
CA SER A 191 -6.90 16.09 7.70
C SER A 191 -5.65 15.32 7.23
N VAL A 192 -5.48 15.06 5.94
CA VAL A 192 -4.41 14.21 5.42
C VAL A 192 -3.40 15.01 4.58
N PRO A 193 -2.08 14.90 4.80
CA PRO A 193 -1.08 15.55 3.97
C PRO A 193 -1.21 15.15 2.50
N LEU A 194 -1.26 16.13 1.58
CA LEU A 194 -1.26 15.81 0.16
C LEU A 194 0.00 15.04 -0.29
N PRO A 195 1.20 15.27 0.29
CA PRO A 195 2.35 14.40 0.07
C PRO A 195 2.09 12.92 0.45
N SER A 196 1.28 12.64 1.49
CA SER A 196 0.83 11.26 1.81
C SER A 196 0.03 10.68 0.66
N VAL A 197 -1.01 11.42 0.25
CA VAL A 197 -1.96 11.04 -0.80
C VAL A 197 -1.28 10.72 -2.15
N VAL A 198 -0.16 11.38 -2.45
CA VAL A 198 0.57 11.15 -3.70
C VAL A 198 1.72 10.17 -3.50
N VAL A 199 2.62 10.46 -2.57
CA VAL A 199 3.86 9.71 -2.40
C VAL A 199 3.63 8.37 -1.72
N PHE A 200 2.96 8.38 -0.57
CA PHE A 200 2.69 7.20 0.25
C PHE A 200 1.54 6.35 -0.31
N ALA A 201 0.55 6.94 -0.97
CA ALA A 201 -0.54 6.15 -1.53
C ALA A 201 -0.26 5.65 -2.96
N ALA A 202 0.51 6.37 -3.79
CA ALA A 202 0.61 6.09 -5.22
C ALA A 202 2.02 5.87 -5.78
N LEU A 203 3.01 6.68 -5.38
CA LEU A 203 4.34 6.68 -6.03
C LEU A 203 5.29 5.60 -5.50
N TRP A 204 5.39 5.38 -4.18
CA TRP A 204 6.23 4.29 -3.67
C TRP A 204 5.75 2.89 -4.09
N PRO A 205 4.44 2.56 -4.13
CA PRO A 205 3.98 1.25 -4.60
C PRO A 205 4.22 1.08 -6.10
N MET A 206 4.12 2.16 -6.88
CA MET A 206 4.54 2.16 -8.29
C MET A 206 6.04 1.85 -8.41
N SER A 207 6.88 2.51 -7.61
CA SER A 207 8.33 2.28 -7.60
C SER A 207 8.67 0.82 -7.20
N LEU A 208 8.05 0.32 -6.14
CA LEU A 208 8.20 -1.07 -5.69
C LEU A 208 7.76 -2.04 -6.78
N ALA A 209 6.58 -1.86 -7.38
CA ALA A 209 6.03 -2.74 -8.41
C ALA A 209 6.91 -2.76 -9.66
N LEU A 210 7.44 -1.60 -10.06
CA LEU A 210 8.42 -1.48 -11.14
C LEU A 210 9.65 -2.32 -10.83
N CYS A 211 10.25 -2.16 -9.65
CA CYS A 211 11.45 -2.89 -9.25
C CYS A 211 11.19 -4.40 -9.14
N VAL A 212 10.13 -4.83 -8.45
CA VAL A 212 9.76 -6.24 -8.28
C VAL A 212 9.54 -6.91 -9.63
N HIS A 213 8.73 -6.30 -10.50
CA HIS A 213 8.44 -6.92 -11.78
C HIS A 213 9.66 -6.85 -12.73
N TYR A 214 10.46 -5.79 -12.68
CA TYR A 214 11.67 -5.67 -13.50
C TYR A 214 12.77 -6.67 -13.10
N PHE A 215 13.05 -6.83 -11.81
CA PHE A 215 14.13 -7.71 -11.35
C PHE A 215 13.73 -9.17 -11.23
N VAL A 216 12.43 -9.46 -11.03
CA VAL A 216 11.93 -10.81 -10.76
C VAL A 216 10.78 -11.17 -11.70
N GLY A 217 9.65 -10.46 -11.63
CA GLY A 217 8.40 -10.86 -12.30
C GLY A 217 8.55 -11.18 -13.80
N ARG A 218 9.15 -10.29 -14.58
CA ARG A 218 9.35 -10.50 -16.03
C ARG A 218 10.24 -11.68 -16.38
N HIS A 219 11.17 -12.04 -15.49
CA HIS A 219 12.08 -13.17 -15.70
C HIS A 219 11.39 -14.49 -15.34
N VAL A 220 10.57 -14.47 -14.28
CA VAL A 220 9.73 -15.63 -13.93
C VAL A 220 8.71 -15.89 -15.04
N ASP A 221 8.08 -14.84 -15.56
CA ASP A 221 7.16 -14.93 -16.71
C ASP A 221 7.87 -15.45 -17.98
N SER A 222 9.21 -15.30 -18.09
CA SER A 222 10.02 -15.88 -19.17
C SER A 222 10.59 -17.28 -18.84
N GLY A 223 10.10 -17.94 -17.78
CA GLY A 223 10.53 -19.28 -17.38
C GLY A 223 11.87 -19.35 -16.61
N LYS A 224 12.41 -18.22 -16.16
CA LYS A 224 13.67 -18.20 -15.40
C LYS A 224 13.43 -18.47 -13.92
N HIS A 225 14.26 -19.36 -13.36
CA HIS A 225 14.31 -19.61 -11.92
C HIS A 225 15.48 -18.90 -11.25
N PHE A 226 15.34 -18.64 -9.96
CA PHE A 226 16.34 -17.96 -9.13
C PHE A 226 16.72 -18.81 -7.93
N SER A 227 18.00 -18.79 -7.56
CA SER A 227 18.47 -19.38 -6.31
C SER A 227 18.11 -18.51 -5.10
N GLY A 228 18.16 -19.08 -3.89
CA GLY A 228 17.91 -18.34 -2.64
C GLY A 228 18.75 -17.07 -2.50
N PRO A 229 20.09 -17.13 -2.65
CA PRO A 229 20.94 -15.93 -2.58
C PRO A 229 20.59 -14.87 -3.64
N GLN A 230 20.19 -15.32 -4.84
CA GLN A 230 19.76 -14.42 -5.91
C GLN A 230 18.46 -13.67 -5.57
N LEU A 231 17.56 -14.29 -4.81
CA LEU A 231 16.34 -13.65 -4.33
C LEU A 231 16.61 -12.69 -3.18
N VAL A 232 17.50 -13.07 -2.25
CA VAL A 232 17.86 -12.22 -1.10
C VAL A 232 18.42 -10.88 -1.56
N TRP A 233 19.48 -10.87 -2.39
CA TRP A 233 20.07 -9.58 -2.80
C TRP A 233 19.10 -8.75 -3.63
N ARG A 234 18.29 -9.38 -4.51
CA ARG A 234 17.28 -8.67 -5.30
C ARG A 234 16.26 -8.01 -4.40
N THR A 235 15.81 -8.69 -3.35
CA THR A 235 14.87 -8.15 -2.38
C THR A 235 15.44 -6.90 -1.69
N VAL A 236 16.71 -6.95 -1.26
CA VAL A 236 17.40 -5.79 -0.67
C VAL A 236 17.50 -4.64 -1.67
N VAL A 237 17.95 -4.91 -2.90
CA VAL A 237 18.07 -3.88 -3.95
C VAL A 237 16.71 -3.30 -4.33
N ILE A 238 15.68 -4.12 -4.39
CA ILE A 238 14.30 -3.67 -4.64
C ILE A 238 13.83 -2.74 -3.53
N GLY A 239 14.06 -3.07 -2.25
CA GLY A 239 13.72 -2.18 -1.13
C GLY A 239 14.42 -0.83 -1.25
N LEU A 240 15.73 -0.84 -1.50
CA LEU A 240 16.53 0.38 -1.66
C LEU A 240 16.07 1.23 -2.86
N LEU A 241 15.87 0.62 -4.03
CA LEU A 241 15.44 1.34 -5.23
C LEU A 241 14.00 1.84 -5.12
N ALA A 242 13.12 1.08 -4.44
CA ALA A 242 11.77 1.53 -4.12
C ALA A 242 11.82 2.83 -3.29
N SER A 243 12.68 2.87 -2.26
CA SER A 243 12.93 4.08 -1.44
C SER A 243 13.45 5.24 -2.27
N VAL A 244 14.40 5.01 -3.19
CA VAL A 244 14.87 6.06 -4.11
C VAL A 244 13.73 6.64 -4.95
N GLY A 245 12.82 5.80 -5.47
CA GLY A 245 11.69 6.30 -6.25
C GLY A 245 10.75 7.20 -5.45
N THR A 246 10.67 7.03 -4.13
CA THR A 246 9.86 7.89 -3.24
C THR A 246 10.42 9.30 -3.15
N PHE A 247 11.74 9.45 -3.31
CA PHE A 247 12.37 10.77 -3.39
C PHE A 247 12.37 11.33 -4.81
N VAL A 248 12.56 10.49 -5.83
CA VAL A 248 12.74 10.93 -7.23
C VAL A 248 11.42 11.26 -7.92
N LEU A 249 10.38 10.44 -7.74
CA LEU A 249 9.11 10.62 -8.43
C LEU A 249 8.40 11.94 -8.08
N PRO A 250 8.35 12.41 -6.82
CA PRO A 250 7.73 13.69 -6.48
C PRO A 250 8.65 14.92 -6.65
N LEU A 251 9.83 14.77 -7.26
CA LEU A 251 10.76 15.90 -7.44
C LEU A 251 10.14 17.09 -8.18
N PRO A 252 9.31 16.92 -9.23
CA PRO A 252 8.69 18.06 -9.88
C PRO A 252 7.85 18.89 -8.89
N ALA A 253 6.97 18.25 -8.12
CA ALA A 253 6.22 18.92 -7.06
C ALA A 253 7.11 19.54 -5.97
N THR A 254 8.15 18.82 -5.55
CA THR A 254 9.04 19.25 -4.45
C THR A 254 9.90 20.45 -4.85
N ILE A 255 10.48 20.44 -6.05
CA ILE A 255 11.41 21.47 -6.52
C ILE A 255 10.64 22.69 -7.03
N PHE A 256 9.65 22.51 -7.91
CA PHE A 256 8.91 23.64 -8.49
C PHE A 256 7.88 24.22 -7.52
N GLY A 257 7.45 23.45 -6.52
CA GLY A 257 6.61 23.91 -5.41
C GLY A 257 7.39 24.51 -4.24
N MET A 258 8.72 24.60 -4.33
CA MET A 258 9.55 25.16 -3.27
C MET A 258 9.18 26.63 -3.04
N GLY A 259 8.74 26.96 -1.83
CA GLY A 259 8.32 28.32 -1.46
C GLY A 259 6.85 28.67 -1.70
N SER A 260 6.02 27.74 -2.19
CA SER A 260 4.57 27.93 -2.26
C SER A 260 3.81 26.62 -2.08
N ASP A 261 3.08 26.50 -0.98
CA ASP A 261 2.24 25.33 -0.70
C ASP A 261 1.13 25.16 -1.74
N THR A 262 0.61 26.25 -2.30
CA THR A 262 -0.36 26.22 -3.40
C THR A 262 0.23 25.59 -4.66
N VAL A 263 1.44 26.00 -5.07
CA VAL A 263 2.12 25.44 -6.26
C VAL A 263 2.50 23.98 -6.01
N ARG A 264 3.08 23.68 -4.85
CA ARG A 264 3.40 22.31 -4.43
C ARG A 264 2.16 21.42 -4.46
N GLY A 265 1.06 21.91 -3.92
CA GLY A 265 -0.24 21.23 -3.91
C GLY A 265 -0.77 20.94 -5.30
N PHE A 266 -0.78 21.95 -6.17
CA PHE A 266 -1.21 21.78 -7.55
C PHE A 266 -0.36 20.74 -8.30
N LEU A 267 0.96 20.76 -8.12
CA LEU A 267 1.86 19.82 -8.81
C LEU A 267 1.67 18.39 -8.32
N TYR A 268 1.54 18.18 -7.01
CA TYR A 268 1.19 16.87 -6.45
C TYR A 268 -0.14 16.34 -7.01
N ALA A 269 -1.19 17.19 -7.01
CA ALA A 269 -2.48 16.82 -7.57
C ALA A 269 -2.39 16.51 -9.08
N ALA A 270 -1.60 17.28 -9.84
CA ALA A 270 -1.39 17.06 -11.26
C ALA A 270 -0.64 15.75 -11.56
N GLU A 271 0.40 15.41 -10.79
CA GLU A 271 1.12 14.15 -10.89
C GLU A 271 0.17 12.96 -10.67
N LEU A 272 -0.62 13.00 -9.60
CA LEU A 272 -1.60 11.97 -9.30
C LEU A 272 -2.70 11.90 -10.37
N PHE A 273 -3.17 13.04 -10.87
CA PHE A 273 -4.18 13.08 -11.93
C PHE A 273 -3.67 12.42 -13.21
N VAL A 274 -2.45 12.73 -13.65
CA VAL A 274 -1.84 12.12 -14.84
C VAL A 274 -1.70 10.61 -14.65
N LEU A 275 -1.18 10.17 -13.49
CA LEU A 275 -1.06 8.75 -13.15
C LEU A 275 -2.43 8.05 -13.22
N SER A 276 -3.45 8.67 -12.62
CA SER A 276 -4.81 8.14 -12.55
C SER A 276 -5.45 8.02 -13.93
N VAL A 277 -5.35 9.05 -14.78
CA VAL A 277 -5.89 9.01 -16.15
C VAL A 277 -5.24 7.87 -16.95
N VAL A 278 -3.91 7.75 -16.89
CA VAL A 278 -3.19 6.67 -17.59
C VAL A 278 -3.64 5.30 -17.08
N ALA A 279 -3.67 5.09 -15.77
CA ALA A 279 -4.05 3.82 -15.17
C ALA A 279 -5.51 3.44 -15.49
N VAL A 280 -6.45 4.37 -15.37
CA VAL A 280 -7.88 4.15 -15.69
C VAL A 280 -8.05 3.73 -17.14
N VAL A 281 -7.41 4.43 -18.09
CA VAL A 281 -7.50 4.10 -19.52
C VAL A 281 -6.96 2.70 -19.79
N LEU A 282 -5.82 2.33 -19.20
CA LEU A 282 -5.21 1.02 -19.42
C LEU A 282 -6.01 -0.11 -18.78
N LEU A 283 -6.46 0.06 -17.54
CA LEU A 283 -7.25 -0.94 -16.82
C LEU A 283 -8.61 -1.15 -17.50
N ALA A 284 -9.30 -0.08 -17.88
CA ALA A 284 -10.60 -0.17 -18.57
C ALA A 284 -10.48 -0.83 -19.94
N ARG A 285 -9.47 -0.44 -20.75
CA ARG A 285 -9.20 -1.08 -22.04
C ARG A 285 -8.88 -2.55 -21.88
N GLN A 286 -8.01 -2.91 -20.93
CA GLN A 286 -7.64 -4.29 -20.71
C GLN A 286 -8.82 -5.14 -20.28
N TRP A 287 -9.57 -4.66 -19.27
CA TRP A 287 -10.78 -5.32 -18.80
C TRP A 287 -11.79 -5.53 -19.94
N SER A 288 -12.05 -4.50 -20.74
CA SER A 288 -12.96 -4.59 -21.90
C SER A 288 -12.48 -5.61 -22.93
N THR A 289 -11.20 -5.60 -23.30
CA THR A 289 -10.66 -6.56 -24.29
C THR A 289 -10.69 -8.01 -23.80
N LEU A 290 -10.42 -8.24 -22.51
CA LEU A 290 -10.54 -9.57 -21.90
C LEU A 290 -11.99 -10.05 -21.89
N ARG A 291 -12.93 -9.18 -21.52
CA ARG A 291 -14.38 -9.48 -21.51
C ARG A 291 -14.93 -9.76 -22.90
N ASN A 292 -14.44 -9.06 -23.92
CA ASN A 292 -14.86 -9.22 -25.30
C ASN A 292 -14.14 -10.38 -26.03
N GLY A 293 -13.23 -11.09 -25.35
CA GLY A 293 -12.47 -12.19 -25.95
C GLY A 293 -11.45 -11.77 -27.01
N THR A 294 -11.11 -10.48 -27.09
CA THR A 294 -10.13 -9.94 -28.07
C THR A 294 -8.69 -9.98 -27.56
N ALA A 295 -8.48 -10.47 -26.34
CA ALA A 295 -7.17 -10.68 -25.73
C ALA A 295 -7.12 -12.03 -25.01
N THR A 296 -5.97 -12.69 -25.07
CA THR A 296 -5.74 -13.95 -24.37
C THR A 296 -5.76 -13.72 -22.86
N PRO A 297 -6.61 -14.45 -22.10
CA PRO A 297 -6.62 -14.36 -20.65
C PRO A 297 -5.25 -14.73 -20.06
N PRO A 298 -4.79 -14.04 -19.00
CA PRO A 298 -3.46 -14.26 -18.44
C PRO A 298 -3.24 -15.64 -17.78
N GLY A 299 -4.25 -16.52 -17.76
CA GLY A 299 -4.17 -17.88 -17.19
C GLY A 299 -3.91 -17.91 -15.69
N TYR A 300 -4.03 -16.76 -15.02
CA TYR A 300 -3.60 -16.55 -13.65
C TYR A 300 -4.74 -16.02 -12.78
N ARG A 301 -4.94 -16.65 -11.61
CA ARG A 301 -5.96 -16.26 -10.64
C ARG A 301 -5.42 -16.29 -9.22
N ASN A 302 -5.72 -15.26 -8.45
CA ASN A 302 -5.41 -15.17 -7.03
C ASN A 302 -6.70 -15.11 -6.20
N ARG A 303 -7.15 -16.26 -5.68
CA ARG A 303 -8.35 -16.34 -4.84
C ARG A 303 -8.19 -15.62 -3.51
N PHE A 304 -6.99 -15.59 -2.96
CA PHE A 304 -6.72 -14.85 -1.72
C PHE A 304 -6.99 -13.36 -1.93
N VAL A 305 -6.40 -12.75 -2.97
CA VAL A 305 -6.58 -11.31 -3.26
C VAL A 305 -8.02 -10.98 -3.61
N GLN A 306 -8.70 -11.84 -4.39
CA GLN A 306 -10.14 -11.70 -4.67
C GLN A 306 -10.97 -11.62 -3.38
N SER A 307 -10.83 -12.60 -2.48
CA SER A 307 -11.60 -12.63 -1.23
C SER A 307 -11.19 -11.51 -0.27
N TYR A 308 -9.89 -11.24 -0.14
CA TYR A 308 -9.38 -10.28 0.83
C TYR A 308 -9.68 -8.83 0.41
N ALA A 309 -9.69 -8.52 -0.88
CA ALA A 309 -10.15 -7.23 -1.38
C ALA A 309 -11.60 -6.94 -0.96
N VAL A 310 -12.49 -7.93 -1.06
CA VAL A 310 -13.89 -7.80 -0.63
C VAL A 310 -13.98 -7.63 0.89
N ILE A 311 -13.24 -8.41 1.67
CA ILE A 311 -13.21 -8.30 3.13
C ILE A 311 -12.71 -6.91 3.56
N TYR A 312 -11.60 -6.45 2.99
CA TYR A 312 -11.03 -5.13 3.27
C TYR A 312 -12.03 -4.02 2.95
N LEU A 313 -12.64 -4.04 1.76
CA LEU A 313 -13.64 -3.04 1.36
C LEU A 313 -14.87 -3.06 2.27
N ALA A 314 -15.34 -4.24 2.67
CA ALA A 314 -16.48 -4.36 3.56
C ALA A 314 -16.20 -3.80 4.96
N VAL A 315 -15.02 -4.09 5.52
CA VAL A 315 -14.62 -3.56 6.84
C VAL A 315 -14.38 -2.05 6.78
N MET A 316 -13.70 -1.55 5.75
CA MET A 316 -13.52 -0.10 5.56
C MET A 316 -14.87 0.61 5.39
N ALA A 317 -15.80 0.04 4.62
CA ALA A 317 -17.14 0.60 4.47
C ALA A 317 -17.90 0.63 5.81
N LEU A 318 -17.80 -0.43 6.61
CA LEU A 318 -18.38 -0.47 7.95
C LEU A 318 -17.81 0.66 8.83
N LEU A 319 -16.49 0.81 8.87
CA LEU A 319 -15.82 1.84 9.67
C LEU A 319 -16.23 3.26 9.24
N TRP A 320 -16.27 3.53 7.93
CA TRP A 320 -16.78 4.79 7.38
C TRP A 320 -18.25 5.04 7.74
N ILE A 321 -19.12 4.03 7.62
CA ILE A 321 -20.54 4.15 8.00
C ILE A 321 -20.68 4.49 9.48
N THR A 322 -19.88 3.87 10.36
CA THR A 322 -19.91 4.15 11.79
C THR A 322 -19.37 5.53 12.16
N ALA A 323 -18.41 6.06 11.39
CA ALA A 323 -17.83 7.38 11.59
C ALA A 323 -18.64 8.52 10.94
N LEU A 324 -19.55 8.18 10.02
CA LEU A 324 -20.32 9.16 9.24
C LEU A 324 -21.17 10.13 10.08
N PRO A 325 -21.82 9.73 11.20
CA PRO A 325 -22.57 10.68 12.03
C PRO A 325 -21.69 11.81 12.57
N ASP A 326 -20.52 11.47 13.12
CA ASP A 326 -19.57 12.45 13.66
C ASP A 326 -18.94 13.28 12.53
N PHE A 327 -18.70 12.67 11.37
CA PHE A 327 -18.23 13.36 10.18
C PHE A 327 -19.22 14.45 9.73
N LEU A 328 -20.52 14.12 9.67
CA LEU A 328 -21.56 15.06 9.23
C LEU A 328 -21.89 16.14 10.27
N ALA A 329 -21.61 15.86 11.54
CA ALA A 329 -21.77 16.81 12.64
C ALA A 329 -20.53 17.69 12.88
N ALA A 330 -19.42 17.43 12.18
CA ALA A 330 -18.18 18.17 12.35
C ALA A 330 -18.33 19.65 11.96
N GLU A 331 -17.72 20.51 12.74
CA GLU A 331 -17.65 21.96 12.50
C GLU A 331 -16.20 22.32 12.16
N ASP A 332 -16.01 23.11 11.10
CA ASP A 332 -14.68 23.53 10.61
C ASP A 332 -13.68 22.37 10.41
N GLY A 333 -14.18 21.19 10.01
CA GLY A 333 -13.36 20.01 9.73
C GLY A 333 -12.96 19.20 10.95
N VAL A 334 -13.57 19.44 12.12
CA VAL A 334 -13.24 18.76 13.38
C VAL A 334 -14.52 18.21 14.04
N THR A 335 -14.48 16.97 14.52
CA THR A 335 -15.60 16.37 15.26
C THR A 335 -15.79 17.00 16.63
N ALA A 336 -16.91 16.74 17.30
CA ALA A 336 -17.14 17.20 18.68
C ALA A 336 -16.10 16.68 19.70
N ASN A 337 -15.40 15.58 19.39
CA ASN A 337 -14.34 15.00 20.21
C ASN A 337 -12.95 15.59 19.91
N GLY A 338 -12.85 16.53 18.97
CA GLY A 338 -11.59 17.15 18.58
C GLY A 338 -10.84 16.42 17.46
N ASP A 339 -11.48 15.46 16.79
CA ASP A 339 -10.81 14.63 15.79
C ASP A 339 -10.94 15.25 14.39
N PRO A 340 -9.84 15.45 13.66
CA PRO A 340 -9.89 16.05 12.33
C PRO A 340 -10.45 15.07 11.30
N ILE A 341 -11.31 15.55 10.39
CA ILE A 341 -11.97 14.72 9.38
C ILE A 341 -11.25 14.79 8.03
N GLY A 342 -11.21 13.67 7.30
CA GLY A 342 -10.65 13.63 5.94
C GLY A 342 -11.63 14.05 4.85
N ASN A 343 -11.31 13.74 3.60
CA ASN A 343 -12.14 14.13 2.46
C ASN A 343 -13.14 13.02 2.06
N LEU A 344 -14.44 13.24 2.34
CA LEU A 344 -15.49 12.26 2.04
C LEU A 344 -15.65 11.99 0.53
N TRP A 345 -15.66 13.04 -0.30
CA TRP A 345 -15.88 12.89 -1.74
C TRP A 345 -14.74 12.13 -2.42
N TYR A 346 -13.53 12.43 -1.99
CA TYR A 346 -12.34 11.73 -2.42
C TYR A 346 -12.35 10.25 -2.01
N THR A 347 -12.75 9.98 -0.77
CA THR A 347 -12.92 8.61 -0.26
C THR A 347 -13.98 7.86 -1.06
N ILE A 348 -15.12 8.48 -1.39
CA ILE A 348 -16.15 7.87 -2.25
C ILE A 348 -15.57 7.51 -3.62
N ALA A 349 -14.78 8.40 -4.24
CA ALA A 349 -14.11 8.11 -5.50
C ALA A 349 -13.14 6.92 -5.37
N CYS A 350 -12.37 6.86 -4.29
CA CYS A 350 -11.47 5.75 -3.99
C CYS A 350 -12.24 4.43 -3.81
N PHE A 351 -13.39 4.44 -3.11
CA PHE A 351 -14.25 3.27 -2.97
C PHE A 351 -14.74 2.76 -4.33
N VAL A 352 -15.23 3.68 -5.18
CA VAL A 352 -15.70 3.33 -6.53
C VAL A 352 -14.57 2.68 -7.34
N ILE A 353 -13.37 3.25 -7.31
CA ILE A 353 -12.21 2.72 -8.03
C ILE A 353 -11.78 1.35 -7.48
N ALA A 354 -11.68 1.21 -6.16
CA ALA A 354 -11.26 -0.03 -5.52
C ALA A 354 -12.28 -1.16 -5.74
N ILE A 355 -13.58 -0.86 -5.64
CA ILE A 355 -14.66 -1.79 -5.98
C ILE A 355 -14.60 -2.17 -7.46
N ALA A 356 -14.42 -1.21 -8.37
CA ALA A 356 -14.30 -1.49 -9.80
C ALA A 356 -13.09 -2.39 -10.11
N ALA A 357 -11.95 -2.15 -9.46
CA ALA A 357 -10.75 -2.98 -9.58
C ALA A 357 -10.99 -4.41 -9.06
N ALA A 358 -11.67 -4.55 -7.91
CA ALA A 358 -12.07 -5.84 -7.38
C ALA A 358 -13.05 -6.57 -8.32
N VAL A 359 -14.10 -5.89 -8.80
CA VAL A 359 -15.08 -6.46 -9.75
C VAL A 359 -14.40 -6.89 -11.06
N ALA A 360 -13.43 -6.12 -11.54
CA ALA A 360 -12.69 -6.43 -12.77
C ALA A 360 -12.02 -7.81 -12.67
N ILE A 361 -11.35 -8.12 -11.55
CA ILE A 361 -10.67 -9.42 -11.36
C ILE A 361 -11.62 -10.60 -11.14
N PHE A 362 -12.90 -10.36 -10.82
CA PHE A 362 -13.93 -11.41 -10.76
C PHE A 362 -14.59 -11.67 -12.12
N THR A 363 -14.61 -10.69 -13.02
CA THR A 363 -15.45 -10.72 -14.23
C THR A 363 -14.70 -11.10 -15.50
N VAL A 364 -13.36 -11.08 -15.49
CA VAL A 364 -12.53 -11.48 -16.64
C VAL A 364 -12.50 -13.01 -16.82
N PRO A 365 -12.51 -13.51 -18.07
CA PRO A 365 -12.46 -14.94 -18.35
C PRO A 365 -11.23 -15.63 -17.78
N GLN A 366 -11.37 -16.90 -17.43
CA GLN A 366 -10.25 -17.76 -17.02
C GLN A 366 -9.62 -18.34 -18.29
N GLY A 367 -8.30 -18.27 -18.43
CA GLY A 367 -7.60 -19.07 -19.43
C GLY A 367 -7.59 -20.52 -18.97
N ASP A 368 -8.00 -21.46 -19.83
CA ASP A 368 -7.86 -22.90 -19.56
C ASP A 368 -6.35 -23.21 -19.47
N SER A 369 -5.88 -23.69 -18.32
CA SER A 369 -4.49 -24.17 -18.13
C SER A 369 -4.25 -25.53 -18.83
N ARG A 370 -4.77 -25.71 -20.05
CA ARG A 370 -4.84 -27.01 -20.74
C ARG A 370 -3.67 -27.33 -21.66
N ASP A 371 -2.61 -26.55 -21.65
CA ASP A 371 -1.41 -26.77 -22.49
C ASP A 371 -0.34 -27.67 -21.84
N ASP A 372 -0.61 -28.28 -20.69
CA ASP A 372 0.29 -29.22 -20.00
C ASP A 372 0.01 -30.70 -20.35
N ARG A 373 -0.73 -31.01 -21.43
CA ARG A 373 -0.71 -32.38 -21.96
C ARG A 373 0.51 -32.53 -22.85
N PRO A 374 1.46 -33.44 -22.57
CA PRO A 374 2.44 -33.80 -23.57
C PRO A 374 1.68 -34.26 -24.82
N GLU A 375 2.00 -33.67 -25.97
CA GLU A 375 1.62 -34.26 -27.25
C GLU A 375 1.99 -35.74 -27.20
N GLU A 376 0.99 -36.61 -27.19
CA GLU A 376 1.21 -38.02 -27.50
C GLU A 376 1.87 -38.02 -28.88
N ALA A 377 3.17 -38.32 -28.89
CA ALA A 377 3.94 -38.47 -30.10
C ALA A 377 3.18 -39.43 -31.03
N GLU A 378 2.72 -38.91 -32.16
CA GLU A 378 2.23 -39.73 -33.26
C GLU A 378 3.30 -40.80 -33.56
N PRO A 379 2.95 -42.10 -33.51
CA PRO A 379 3.90 -43.13 -33.88
C PRO A 379 4.22 -42.96 -35.37
N ILE A 380 5.48 -42.61 -35.65
CA ILE A 380 6.05 -42.62 -36.99
C ILE A 380 5.83 -44.02 -37.56
N ALA A 381 4.92 -44.12 -38.52
CA ALA A 381 4.70 -45.31 -39.30
C ALA A 381 6.03 -45.67 -39.99
N THR A 382 6.63 -46.76 -39.55
CA THR A 382 7.79 -47.36 -40.18
C THR A 382 7.27 -48.11 -41.39
N GLU A 383 7.34 -47.50 -42.57
CA GLU A 383 7.22 -48.26 -43.82
C GLU A 383 8.50 -49.07 -44.00
N ALA A 384 8.39 -50.37 -43.76
CA ALA A 384 9.31 -51.38 -44.25
C ALA A 384 8.56 -52.24 -45.25
N SER A 385 8.92 -52.14 -46.53
CA SER A 385 9.02 -53.19 -47.57
C SER A 385 8.96 -52.57 -48.97
#